data_AF-A0A3D5HUX6-F1
#
_entry.id   AF-A0A3D5HUX6-F1
#
_cell.length_a   1.000
_cell.length_b   1.000
_cell.length_c   1.000
_cell.angle_alpha   90.00
_cell.angle_beta   90.00
_cell.angle_gamma   90.00
#
_symmetry.space_group_name_H-M   'P 1'
#
loop_
_entity.id
_entity.type
_entity.pdbx_description
1 polymer ?
#
loop_
_entity_poly.entity_id
_entity_poly.type
_entity_poly.pdbx_seq_one_letter_code
_entity_poly.pdbx_strand_id
1 'polypeptide(L)'
;DVKIKWIAAAVIFVNVLATQGNINTGGAWGHLGGLAFGAYYVWQLRKGSDITEPMQDSINWIADKYNGIPKKEKTSLKVTHVAAKKSSIKKQLTSTNSTGLQKQVDVILDKIKVNGYDSLTDEEKEILFTASKK
;
A
#
# COMPACT_ATOMS: atom_id res chain seq x y z
N ASP A 1 -11.58 8.28 -10.80
CA ASP A 1 -10.20 8.10 -10.31
C ASP A 1 -9.15 8.23 -11.40
N VAL A 2 -8.13 9.04 -11.12
CA VAL A 2 -6.93 9.11 -11.94
C VAL A 2 -5.94 8.05 -11.44
N LYS A 3 -5.61 7.08 -12.29
CA LYS A 3 -4.64 6.03 -11.94
C LYS A 3 -3.24 6.66 -11.80
N ILE A 4 -2.48 6.25 -10.77
CA ILE A 4 -1.13 6.77 -10.48
C ILE A 4 -0.17 6.70 -11.68
N LYS A 5 -0.36 5.72 -12.58
CA LYS A 5 0.40 5.59 -13.83
C LYS A 5 0.28 6.81 -14.75
N TRP A 6 -0.85 7.51 -14.74
CA TRP A 6 -1.07 8.71 -15.55
C TRP A 6 -0.35 9.91 -14.97
N ILE A 7 -0.29 10.01 -13.63
CA ILE A 7 0.49 11.02 -12.93
C ILE A 7 1.98 10.81 -13.22
N ALA A 8 2.47 9.56 -13.11
CA ALA A 8 3.85 9.23 -13.44
C ALA A 8 4.20 9.55 -14.90
N ALA A 9 3.33 9.22 -15.85
CA ALA A 9 3.53 9.52 -17.27
C ALA A 9 3.60 11.03 -17.53
N ALA A 10 2.72 11.83 -16.92
CA ALA A 10 2.74 13.29 -17.05
C ALA A 10 4.04 13.90 -16.49
N VAL A 11 4.51 13.40 -15.33
CA VAL A 11 5.78 13.86 -14.73
C VAL A 11 6.97 13.56 -15.65
N ILE A 12 7.05 12.34 -16.20
CA ILE A 12 8.11 11.97 -17.15
C ILE A 12 8.05 12.85 -18.40
N PHE A 13 6.85 13.09 -18.93
CA PHE A 13 6.65 13.93 -20.12
C PHE A 13 7.12 15.37 -19.91
N VAL A 14 6.69 16.01 -18.81
CA VAL A 14 7.14 17.37 -18.45
C VAL A 14 8.66 17.40 -18.26
N ASN A 15 9.22 16.35 -17.66
CA ASN A 15 10.65 16.25 -17.44
C ASN A 15 11.44 16.20 -18.76
N VAL A 16 10.99 15.40 -19.73
CA VAL A 16 11.59 15.35 -21.09
C VAL A 16 11.50 16.70 -21.79
N LEU A 17 10.35 17.39 -21.72
CA LEU A 17 10.21 18.73 -22.31
C LEU A 17 11.15 19.76 -21.68
N ALA A 18 11.29 19.72 -20.35
CA ALA A 18 12.19 20.62 -19.63
C ALA A 18 13.67 20.40 -20.02
N THR A 19 14.05 19.19 -20.44
CA THR A 19 15.43 18.87 -20.86
C THR A 19 15.79 19.30 -22.29
N GLN A 20 14.83 19.71 -23.13
CA GLN A 20 15.09 20.12 -24.53
C GLN A 20 15.66 21.55 -24.68
N GLY A 21 15.71 22.33 -23.60
CA GLY A 21 16.36 23.65 -23.60
C GLY A 21 17.89 23.50 -23.57
N ASN A 22 18.56 23.88 -24.66
CA ASN A 22 20.00 23.71 -24.96
C ASN A 22 21.00 24.45 -24.01
N ILE A 23 20.59 24.76 -22.77
CA ILE A 23 21.31 25.63 -21.84
C ILE A 23 21.96 24.81 -20.70
N ASN A 24 21.58 23.54 -20.51
CA ASN A 24 22.13 22.73 -19.42
C ASN A 24 22.15 21.22 -19.73
N THR A 25 23.11 20.79 -20.53
CA THR A 25 23.36 19.37 -20.82
C THR A 25 23.51 18.55 -19.53
N GLY A 26 24.22 19.07 -18.53
CA GLY A 26 24.39 18.39 -17.23
C GLY A 26 23.08 18.17 -16.48
N GLY A 27 22.18 19.16 -16.50
CA GLY A 27 20.84 19.05 -15.92
C GLY A 27 19.97 18.00 -16.62
N ALA A 28 20.06 17.91 -17.95
CA ALA A 28 19.37 16.89 -18.73
C ALA A 28 19.82 15.46 -18.37
N TRP A 29 21.14 15.23 -18.27
CA TRP A 29 21.70 13.96 -17.82
C TRP A 29 21.32 13.65 -16.36
N GLY A 30 21.27 14.64 -15.48
CA GLY A 30 20.85 14.48 -14.08
C GLY A 30 19.39 14.04 -13.95
N HIS A 31 18.48 14.62 -14.74
CA HIS A 31 17.08 14.22 -14.80
C HIS A 31 16.91 12.78 -15.29
N LEU A 32 17.60 12.41 -16.37
CA LEU A 32 17.56 11.05 -16.89
C LEU A 32 18.14 10.05 -15.88
N GLY A 33 19.25 10.41 -15.22
CA GLY A 33 19.87 9.62 -14.16
C GLY A 33 18.94 9.42 -12.96
N GLY A 34 18.24 10.47 -12.53
CA GLY A 34 17.26 10.39 -11.45
C GLY A 34 16.05 9.51 -11.80
N LEU A 35 15.55 9.59 -13.04
CA LEU A 35 14.47 8.72 -13.53
C LEU A 35 14.91 7.26 -13.58
N ALA A 36 16.09 6.98 -14.12
CA ALA A 36 16.65 5.63 -14.19
C ALA A 36 16.89 5.05 -12.80
N PHE A 37 17.49 5.84 -11.89
CA PHE A 37 17.72 5.45 -10.51
C PHE A 37 16.41 5.18 -9.76
N GLY A 38 15.41 6.05 -9.88
CA GLY A 38 14.10 5.86 -9.25
C GLY A 38 13.41 4.58 -9.73
N ALA A 39 13.46 4.29 -11.03
CA ALA A 39 12.94 3.04 -11.58
C ALA A 39 13.69 1.81 -11.05
N TYR A 40 15.03 1.88 -10.99
CA TYR A 40 15.88 0.83 -10.43
C TYR A 40 15.60 0.60 -8.94
N TYR A 41 15.44 1.68 -8.17
CA TYR A 41 15.10 1.64 -6.75
C TYR A 41 13.76 0.93 -6.51
N VAL A 42 12.71 1.31 -7.24
CA VAL A 42 11.40 0.64 -7.14
C VAL A 42 11.50 -0.84 -7.52
N TRP A 43 12.33 -1.19 -8.52
CA TRP A 43 12.56 -2.58 -8.89
C TRP A 43 13.25 -3.39 -7.78
N GLN A 44 14.26 -2.82 -7.12
CA GLN A 44 14.90 -3.45 -5.96
C GLN A 44 13.96 -3.57 -4.76
N LEU A 45 13.15 -2.54 -4.47
CA LEU A 45 12.13 -2.60 -3.42
C LEU A 45 11.10 -3.72 -3.67
N ARG A 46 10.67 -3.92 -4.92
CA ARG A 46 9.77 -5.03 -5.28
C ARG A 46 10.40 -6.40 -5.06
N LYS A 47 11.72 -6.50 -5.11
CA LYS A 47 12.48 -7.72 -4.75
C LYS A 47 12.73 -7.85 -3.25
N GLY A 48 12.31 -6.88 -2.44
CA GLY A 48 12.50 -6.87 -1.00
C GLY A 48 13.88 -6.39 -0.55
N SER A 49 14.68 -5.82 -1.45
CA SER A 49 15.99 -5.24 -1.12
C SER A 49 15.88 -3.72 -1.10
N ASP A 50 16.11 -3.11 0.05
CA ASP A 50 16.22 -1.66 0.18
C ASP A 50 17.67 -1.23 -0.01
N ILE A 51 17.99 -0.68 -1.18
CA ILE A 51 19.33 -0.19 -1.49
C ILE A 51 19.66 1.14 -0.81
N THR A 52 18.69 1.76 -0.12
CA THR A 52 18.90 3.05 0.58
C THR A 52 19.35 2.87 2.02
N GLU A 53 19.35 1.65 2.55
CA GLU A 53 19.76 1.34 3.92
C GLU A 53 21.17 1.87 4.26
N PRO A 54 22.23 1.67 3.43
CA PRO A 54 23.55 2.23 3.73
C PRO A 54 23.60 3.76 3.71
N MET A 55 22.77 4.39 2.86
CA MET A 55 22.65 5.85 2.82
C MET A 55 22.02 6.37 4.11
N GLN A 56 21.01 5.66 4.61
CA GLN A 56 20.31 6.01 5.83
C GLN A 56 21.22 5.87 7.06
N ASP A 57 22.03 4.81 7.10
CA ASP A 57 23.06 4.63 8.13
C ASP A 57 24.11 5.74 8.10
N SER A 58 24.53 6.17 6.91
CA SER A 58 25.45 7.29 6.74
C SER A 58 24.86 8.61 7.27
N ILE A 59 23.59 8.88 6.97
CA ILE A 59 22.88 10.07 7.47
C ILE A 59 22.77 10.02 8.99
N ASN A 60 22.42 8.86 9.56
CA ASN A 60 22.34 8.67 11.00
C ASN A 60 23.72 8.88 11.67
N TRP A 61 24.79 8.37 11.06
CA TRP A 61 26.15 8.59 11.55
C TRP A 61 26.55 10.07 11.57
N ILE A 62 26.19 10.83 10.52
CA ILE A 62 26.39 12.28 10.49
C ILE A 62 25.55 12.97 11.57
N ALA A 63 24.27 12.61 11.69
CA ALA A 63 23.37 13.15 12.70
C ALA A 63 23.89 12.94 14.13
N ASP A 64 24.37 11.73 14.42
CA ASP A 64 24.97 11.36 15.71
C ASP A 64 26.28 12.10 15.96
N LYS A 65 27.08 12.34 14.92
CA LYS A 65 28.32 13.11 15.02
C LYS A 65 28.06 14.59 15.33
N TYR A 66 26.97 15.17 14.82
CA TYR A 66 26.71 16.61 14.91
C TYR A 66 25.65 17.02 15.94
N ASN A 67 25.08 16.10 16.74
CA ASN A 67 24.15 16.33 17.87
C ASN A 67 22.97 17.30 17.64
N GLY A 68 22.72 17.73 16.40
CA GLY A 68 21.75 18.78 16.06
C GLY A 68 20.64 18.31 15.12
N ILE A 69 20.66 17.05 14.67
CA ILE A 69 19.65 16.53 13.75
C ILE A 69 18.68 15.64 14.56
N PRO A 70 17.40 16.01 14.68
CA PRO A 70 16.42 15.22 15.41
C PRO A 70 16.22 13.87 14.73
N LYS A 71 16.34 12.78 15.49
CA LYS A 71 16.09 11.41 15.01
C LYS A 71 14.60 11.23 14.73
N LYS A 72 14.23 10.82 13.52
CA LYS A 72 12.88 10.31 13.27
C LYS A 72 12.81 8.88 13.78
N GLU A 73 11.83 8.60 14.64
CA GLU A 73 11.55 7.23 15.06
C GLU A 73 11.16 6.37 13.86
N LYS A 74 11.70 5.16 13.79
CA LYS A 74 11.39 4.19 12.75
C LYS A 74 9.96 3.70 12.97
N THR A 75 9.00 4.20 12.19
CA THR A 75 7.65 3.64 12.17
C THR A 75 7.68 2.32 11.42
N SER A 76 7.29 1.23 12.09
CA SER A 76 7.13 -0.06 11.44
C SER A 76 5.89 -0.02 10.54
N LEU A 77 6.12 0.20 9.25
CA LEU A 77 5.03 0.14 8.27
C LEU A 77 4.61 -1.32 8.09
N LYS A 78 3.49 -1.70 8.72
CA LYS A 78 2.87 -3.01 8.56
C LYS A 78 2.26 -3.12 7.16
N VAL A 79 2.99 -3.74 6.24
CA VAL A 79 2.47 -4.10 4.91
C VAL A 79 1.46 -5.23 5.06
N THR A 80 0.17 -4.90 5.02
CA THR A 80 -0.89 -5.92 4.96
C THR A 80 -1.15 -6.28 3.51
N HIS A 81 -0.62 -7.42 3.07
CA HIS A 81 -1.07 -8.03 1.83
C HIS A 81 -2.47 -8.61 2.05
N VAL A 82 -3.50 -8.01 1.46
CA VAL A 82 -4.82 -8.64 1.35
C VAL A 82 -4.71 -9.75 0.30
N ALA A 83 -4.06 -10.86 0.69
CA ALA A 83 -4.11 -12.09 -0.08
C ALA A 83 -5.57 -12.55 -0.09
N ALA A 84 -6.16 -12.63 -1.28
CA ALA A 84 -7.54 -13.02 -1.50
C ALA A 84 -7.84 -14.38 -0.84
N LYS A 85 -8.32 -14.34 0.41
CA LYS A 85 -8.82 -15.50 1.15
C LYS A 85 -10.23 -15.88 0.63
N LYS A 86 -10.41 -15.96 -0.69
CA LYS A 86 -11.67 -16.36 -1.34
C LYS A 86 -12.01 -17.85 -1.13
N SER A 87 -11.04 -18.66 -0.73
CA SER A 87 -11.21 -20.12 -0.63
C SER A 87 -11.87 -20.60 0.68
N SER A 88 -11.75 -19.84 1.77
CA SER A 88 -12.19 -20.33 3.10
C SER A 88 -13.65 -20.06 3.44
N ILE A 89 -14.32 -19.14 2.74
CA ILE A 89 -15.70 -18.71 3.07
C ILE A 89 -16.76 -19.77 2.72
N LYS A 90 -16.49 -20.63 1.73
CA LYS A 90 -17.47 -21.60 1.22
C LYS A 90 -17.69 -22.83 2.13
N LYS A 91 -16.78 -23.09 3.09
CA LYS A 91 -16.79 -24.35 3.86
C LYS A 91 -17.58 -24.28 5.17
N GLN A 92 -18.02 -23.11 5.62
CA GLN A 92 -18.58 -22.93 6.98
C GLN A 92 -20.12 -22.83 7.03
N LEU A 93 -20.82 -23.02 5.90
CA LEU A 93 -22.28 -22.88 5.83
C LEU A 93 -23.08 -24.13 6.25
N THR A 94 -22.44 -25.24 6.62
CA THR A 94 -23.12 -26.53 6.87
C THR A 94 -23.05 -27.03 8.32
N SER A 95 -23.40 -26.20 9.31
CA SER A 95 -23.65 -26.73 10.66
C SER A 95 -24.72 -25.90 11.38
N THR A 96 -25.90 -26.49 11.43
CA THR A 96 -27.12 -26.04 12.10
C THR A 96 -27.01 -26.15 13.62
N ASN A 97 -27.78 -25.28 14.29
CA ASN A 97 -28.14 -25.20 15.71
C ASN A 97 -27.53 -23.97 16.41
N SER A 98 -28.44 -23.09 16.85
CA SER A 98 -28.41 -21.94 17.80
C SER A 98 -27.11 -21.15 18.08
N THR A 99 -25.92 -21.74 17.96
CA THR A 99 -24.61 -21.08 17.80
C THR A 99 -24.37 -20.60 16.35
N GLY A 100 -25.25 -20.96 15.42
CA GLY A 100 -25.12 -20.65 13.98
C GLY A 100 -25.29 -19.16 13.66
N LEU A 101 -26.20 -18.45 14.34
CA LEU A 101 -26.46 -17.03 14.04
C LEU A 101 -25.24 -16.15 14.37
N GLN A 102 -24.62 -16.36 15.54
CA GLN A 102 -23.41 -15.62 15.91
C GLN A 102 -22.26 -15.90 14.94
N LYS A 103 -22.08 -17.17 14.52
CA LYS A 103 -21.06 -17.52 13.52
C LYS A 103 -21.33 -16.87 12.16
N GLN A 104 -22.60 -16.74 11.76
CA GLN A 104 -22.97 -16.05 10.52
C GLN A 104 -22.70 -14.55 10.64
N VAL A 105 -23.03 -13.94 11.79
CA VAL A 105 -22.70 -12.54 12.08
C VAL A 105 -21.19 -12.30 12.05
N ASP A 106 -20.38 -13.17 12.65
CA ASP A 106 -18.92 -13.04 12.65
C ASP A 106 -18.35 -13.13 11.22
N VAL A 107 -18.85 -14.05 10.39
CA VAL A 107 -18.46 -14.17 8.97
C VAL A 107 -18.86 -12.92 8.18
N ILE A 108 -20.03 -12.35 8.45
CA ILE A 108 -20.51 -11.10 7.84
C ILE A 108 -19.61 -9.93 8.26
N LEU A 109 -19.26 -9.82 9.54
CA LEU A 109 -18.36 -8.78 10.07
C LEU A 109 -16.96 -8.88 9.44
N ASP A 110 -16.44 -10.09 9.26
CA ASP A 110 -15.18 -10.32 8.57
C ASP A 110 -15.24 -9.89 7.08
N LYS A 111 -16.37 -10.13 6.40
CA LYS A 111 -16.58 -9.68 5.01
C LYS A 111 -16.61 -8.15 4.92
N ILE A 112 -17.29 -7.47 5.85
CA ILE A 112 -17.33 -6.00 5.94
C ILE A 112 -15.91 -5.46 6.18
N LYS A 113 -15.15 -6.07 7.09
CA LYS A 113 -13.78 -5.63 7.43
C LYS A 113 -12.83 -5.67 6.23
N VAL A 114 -13.04 -6.60 5.29
CA VAL A 114 -12.18 -6.76 4.12
C VAL A 114 -12.68 -5.98 2.91
N ASN A 115 -13.99 -6.00 2.63
CA ASN A 115 -14.57 -5.50 1.37
C ASN A 115 -15.58 -4.35 1.54
N GLY A 116 -15.90 -3.95 2.77
CA GLY A 116 -16.90 -2.92 3.07
C GLY A 116 -18.35 -3.44 3.08
N TYR A 117 -19.28 -2.60 3.57
CA TYR A 117 -20.69 -2.93 3.76
C TYR A 117 -21.44 -3.25 2.45
N ASP A 118 -21.09 -2.55 1.37
CA ASP A 118 -21.74 -2.72 0.06
C ASP A 118 -21.49 -4.08 -0.59
N SER A 119 -20.56 -4.88 -0.04
CA SER A 119 -20.24 -6.22 -0.51
C SER A 119 -21.19 -7.32 0.03
N LEU A 120 -22.16 -6.95 0.87
CA LEU A 120 -23.15 -7.87 1.46
C LEU A 120 -24.32 -8.12 0.51
N THR A 121 -24.74 -9.37 0.44
CA THR A 121 -26.01 -9.76 -0.18
C THR A 121 -27.19 -9.33 0.68
N ASP A 122 -28.38 -9.24 0.09
CA ASP A 122 -29.56 -8.76 0.81
C ASP A 122 -29.96 -9.68 1.96
N GLU A 123 -29.74 -11.00 1.81
CA GLU A 123 -29.89 -12.01 2.87
C GLU A 123 -28.91 -11.76 4.04
N GLU A 124 -27.64 -11.44 3.75
CA GLU A 124 -26.63 -11.16 4.78
C GLU A 124 -26.93 -9.86 5.55
N LYS A 125 -27.50 -8.86 4.88
CA LYS A 125 -27.94 -7.61 5.53
C LYS A 125 -29.11 -7.88 6.48
N GLU A 126 -30.06 -8.72 6.10
CA GLU A 126 -31.20 -9.10 6.94
C GLU A 126 -30.77 -9.85 8.20
N ILE A 127 -29.77 -10.73 8.08
CA ILE A 127 -29.18 -11.44 9.22
C ILE A 127 -28.51 -10.45 10.20
N LEU A 128 -27.74 -9.49 9.67
CA LEU A 128 -27.09 -8.46 10.48
C LEU A 128 -28.12 -7.56 11.18
N PHE A 129 -29.21 -7.20 10.49
CA PHE A 129 -30.28 -6.39 11.04
C PHE A 129 -31.02 -7.12 12.17
N THR A 130 -31.38 -8.39 11.94
CA THR A 130 -32.01 -9.24 12.95
C THR A 130 -31.12 -9.42 14.18
N ALA A 131 -29.81 -9.57 13.99
CA ALA A 131 -28.85 -9.67 15.08
C ALA A 131 -28.71 -8.36 15.88
N SER A 132 -28.75 -7.20 15.21
CA SER A 132 -28.68 -5.88 15.86
C SER A 132 -29.93 -5.52 16.67
N LYS A 133 -31.07 -6.16 16.38
CA LYS A 133 -32.36 -5.87 17.01
C LYS A 133 -32.64 -6.71 18.25
N LYS A 134 -31.69 -7.59 18.60
CA LYS A 134 -31.73 -8.50 19.73
C LYS A 134 -30.80 -7.99 20.82
#